data_AF-A0A4R2N1C9-F1
#
_entry.id   AF-A0A4R2N1C9-F1
#
_cell.length_a   1.000
_cell.length_b   1.000
_cell.length_c   1.000
_cell.angle_alpha   90.00
_cell.angle_beta   90.00
_cell.angle_gamma   90.00
#
_symmetry.space_group_name_H-M   'P 1'
#
loop_
_entity.id
_entity.type
_entity.pdbx_description
1 polymer ?
#
loop_
_entity_poly.entity_id
_entity_poly.type
_entity_poly.pdbx_seq_one_letter_code
_entity_poly.pdbx_strand_id
1 'polypeptide(L)' 'MLKCKQVAQLVSLEKEKPLVLSQKLQIKLHLMMCSRCRAFNKNNQQLDNILNAFCNKD' A
#
# COMPACT_ATOMS: atom_id res chain seq x y z
N MET A 1 8.56 15.29 -3.23
CA MET A 1 7.29 14.62 -3.57
C MET A 1 7.61 13.29 -4.23
N LEU A 2 7.04 12.17 -3.76
CA LEU A 2 7.26 10.86 -4.39
C LEU A 2 6.57 10.78 -5.75
N LYS A 3 7.20 10.11 -6.71
CA LYS A 3 6.57 9.74 -7.99
C LYS A 3 5.63 8.55 -7.78
N CYS A 4 4.58 8.43 -8.61
CA CYS A 4 3.60 7.33 -8.51
C CYS A 4 4.27 5.94 -8.50
N LYS A 5 5.34 5.75 -9.29
CA LYS A 5 6.12 4.49 -9.31
C LYS A 5 6.76 4.18 -7.95
N GLN A 6 7.33 5.20 -7.28
CA GLN A 6 7.95 5.03 -5.97
C GLN A 6 6.90 4.72 -4.89
N VAL A 7 5.72 5.35 -4.97
CA VAL A 7 4.61 5.05 -4.07
C VAL A 7 4.12 3.63 -4.27
N ALA A 8 3.94 3.18 -5.52
CA ALA A 8 3.54 1.82 -5.81
C ALA A 8 4.55 0.79 -5.27
N GLN A 9 5.86 1.06 -5.43
CA GLN A 9 6.92 0.23 -4.86
C GLN A 9 6.84 0.17 -3.33
N LEU A 10 6.68 1.32 -2.65
CA LEU A 10 6.59 1.34 -1.20
C LEU A 10 5.32 0.66 -0.66
N VAL A 11 4.17 0.86 -1.32
CA VAL A 11 2.90 0.21 -0.96
C VAL A 11 3.02 -1.32 -1.08
N SER A 12 3.68 -1.82 -2.14
CA SER A 12 3.98 -3.25 -2.27
C SER A 12 4.93 -3.73 -1.18
N LEU A 13 5.99 -2.96 -0.93
CA LEU A 13 7.03 -3.30 0.05
C LEU A 13 6.51 -3.36 1.49
N GLU A 14 5.49 -2.56 1.83
CA GLU A 14 4.85 -2.59 3.16
C GLU A 14 4.24 -3.97 3.48
N LYS A 15 3.91 -4.78 2.47
CA LYS A 15 3.40 -6.15 2.65
C LYS A 15 4.47 -7.17 2.99
N GLU A 16 5.72 -6.90 2.61
CA GLU A 16 6.86 -7.79 2.85
C GLU A 16 7.64 -7.38 4.11
N LYS A 17 7.72 -6.07 4.37
CA LYS A 17 8.47 -5.53 5.51
C LYS A 17 7.88 -4.23 6.03
N PRO A 18 8.05 -3.92 7.33
CA PRO A 18 7.60 -2.67 7.89
C PRO A 18 8.32 -1.48 7.26
N LEU A 19 7.56 -0.47 6.84
CA LEU A 19 8.11 0.80 6.40
C LEU A 19 8.44 1.71 7.59
N VAL A 20 9.44 2.57 7.43
CA VAL A 20 9.72 3.62 8.41
C VAL A 20 8.62 4.70 8.40
N LEU A 21 8.42 5.38 9.53
CA LEU A 21 7.33 6.36 9.70
C LEU A 21 7.34 7.46 8.64
N SER A 22 8.53 7.92 8.23
CA SER A 22 8.67 8.95 7.18
C SER A 22 8.14 8.47 5.83
N GLN A 23 8.38 7.21 5.45
CA GLN A 23 7.85 6.61 4.22
C GLN A 23 6.34 6.50 4.28
N LYS A 24 5.78 6.04 5.41
CA LYS A 24 4.32 5.97 5.62
C LYS A 24 3.65 7.33 5.46
N LEU A 25 4.26 8.38 6.01
CA LEU A 25 3.74 9.75 5.89
C LEU A 25 3.77 10.23 4.43
N GLN A 26 4.87 10.00 3.71
CA GLN A 26 4.97 10.38 2.29
C GLN A 26 3.95 9.67 1.41
N ILE A 27 3.69 8.39 1.67
CA ILE A 27 2.63 7.63 0.99
C ILE A 27 1.28 8.28 1.27
N LYS A 28 0.91 8.48 2.54
CA LYS A 28 -0.37 9.11 2.91
C LYS A 28 -0.58 10.46 2.21
N LEU A 29 0.44 11.32 2.21
CA LEU A 29 0.41 12.61 1.50
C LEU A 29 0.14 12.43 0.00
N HIS A 30 0.83 11.50 -0.66
CA HIS A 30 0.62 11.24 -2.08
C HIS A 30 -0.77 10.63 -2.38
N LEU A 31 -1.28 9.73 -1.53
CA LEU A 31 -2.61 9.14 -1.70
C LEU A 31 -3.73 10.18 -1.59
N MET A 32 -3.52 11.25 -0.81
CA MET A 32 -4.48 12.35 -0.68
C MET A 32 -4.65 13.12 -2.00
N MET A 33 -3.60 13.25 -2.81
CA MET A 33 -3.62 14.00 -4.07
C MET A 33 -3.74 13.14 -5.35
N CYS A 34 -3.47 11.84 -5.26
CA CYS A 34 -3.46 10.95 -6.43
C CYS A 34 -4.51 9.83 -6.30
N SER A 35 -5.61 9.97 -7.04
CA SER A 35 -6.70 8.98 -7.09
C SER A 35 -6.24 7.61 -7.57
N ARG A 36 -5.32 7.56 -8.54
CA ARG A 36 -4.78 6.30 -9.10
C ARG A 36 -3.98 5.51 -8.07
N CYS A 37 -3.07 6.18 -7.34
CA CYS A 37 -2.32 5.53 -6.28
C CYS A 37 -3.24 5.12 -5.11
N ARG A 38 -4.30 5.89 -4.83
CA ARG A 38 -5.32 5.51 -3.84
C ARG A 38 -6.05 4.22 -4.23
N ALA A 39 -6.44 4.09 -5.50
CA ALA A 39 -7.04 2.86 -6.01
C ALA A 39 -6.07 1.68 -5.90
N PHE A 40 -4.81 1.86 -6.30
CA PHE A 40 -3.78 0.83 -6.16
C PHE A 40 -3.58 0.37 -4.71
N ASN A 41 -3.54 1.31 -3.76
CA ASN A 41 -3.44 1.00 -2.34
C ASN A 41 -4.65 0.18 -1.84
N LYS A 42 -5.88 0.55 -2.26
CA LYS A 42 -7.09 -0.22 -1.94
C LYS A 42 -7.05 -1.63 -2.52
N ASN A 43 -6.60 -1.79 -3.77
CA ASN A 43 -6.49 -3.12 -4.39
C ASN A 43 -5.54 -4.03 -3.59
N ASN A 44 -4.38 -3.49 -3.15
CA ASN A 44 -3.44 -4.25 -2.31
C ASN A 44 -4.04 -4.63 -0.95
N GLN A 45 -4.86 -3.77 -0.33
CA GLN A 45 -5.57 -4.10 0.90
C GLN A 45 -6.61 -5.21 0.67
N GLN A 46 -7.31 -5.19 -0.46
CA GLN A 46 -8.26 -6.25 -0.79
C GLN A 46 -7.56 -7.59 -1.04
N LEU A 47 -6.43 -7.59 -1.76
CA LEU A 47 -5.62 -8.79 -1.95
C LEU A 47 -5.16 -9.38 -0.62
N ASP A 48 -4.65 -8.53 0.28
CA ASP A 48 -4.24 -8.94 1.62
C ASP A 48 -5.39 -9.56 2.42
N ASN A 49 -6.59 -8.96 2.36
CA ASN A 49 -7.77 -9.53 3.03
C ASN A 49 -8.17 -10.89 2.45
N ILE A 50 -8.10 -11.06 1.12
CA ILE A 50 -8.40 -12.35 0.46
C ILE A 50 -7.40 -13.41 0.89
N LEU A 51 -6.10 -13.09 0.90
CA LEU A 51 -5.05 -14.02 1.31
C LEU A 51 -5.18 -14.41 2.78
N ASN A 52 -5.42 -13.44 3.66
CA ASN A 52 -5.66 -13.72 5.08
C ASN A 52 -6.94 -14.53 5.29
N ALA A 53 -8.01 -14.25 4.55
CA ALA A 53 -9.24 -15.04 4.63
C ALA A 53 -9.05 -16.48 4.14
N PHE A 54 -8.11 -16.72 3.21
CA PHE A 54 -7.72 -18.05 2.79
C PHE A 54 -6.92 -18.78 3.88
N CYS A 55 -5.89 -18.13 4.43
CA CYS A 55 -5.05 -18.74 5.47
C CYS A 55 -5.77 -18.95 6.81
N ASN A 56 -6.79 -18.16 7.12
CA ASN A 56 -7.57 -18.28 8.38
C ASN A 56 -8.81 -19.19 8.23
N LYS A 57 -9.01 -19.85 7.08
CA LYS A 57 -10.19 -20.69 6.82
C LYS A 57 -10.00 -22.17 7.14
N ASP A 58 -8.91 -22.53 7.83
CA ASP A 58 -8.62 -23.87 8.34
C ASP A 58 -9.21 -24.09 9.74
#